data_AF-A0A840EJQ9-F1
#
_entry.id   AF-A0A840EJQ9-F1
#
_cell.length_a   1.000
_cell.length_b   1.000
_cell.length_c   1.000
_cell.angle_alpha   90.00
_cell.angle_beta   90.00
_cell.angle_gamma   90.00
#
_symmetry.space_group_name_H-M   'P 1'
#
loop_
_entity.id
_entity.type
_entity.pdbx_description
1 polymer ?
#
loop_
_entity_poly.entity_id
_entity_poly.type
_entity_poly.pdbx_seq_one_letter_code
_entity_poly.pdbx_strand_id
1 'polypeptide(L)'
;MKKLSNRYIILSFFLSLGLNSCDNRTQKKFFDKIVYDTYHSNYEGIITNKYIDKYNHARPVVVLEEQIFGKKQMDFMFESSDLFDFFKVGDTIIKKNKSLTINIKRKNIDTIIKFNFSNVKGNEKFYSENQYLTQD
;
A
#
# COMPACT_ATOMS: atom_id res chain seq x y z
N MET A 1 -13.79 37.42 -36.35
CA MET A 1 -13.13 36.13 -35.98
C MET A 1 -12.69 35.98 -34.51
N LYS A 2 -12.84 36.97 -33.60
CA LYS A 2 -12.38 36.85 -32.19
C LYS A 2 -13.28 36.02 -31.25
N LYS A 3 -14.56 35.80 -31.57
CA LYS A 3 -15.52 35.07 -30.68
C LYS A 3 -15.40 33.54 -30.73
N LEU A 4 -14.88 32.95 -31.81
CA LEU A 4 -14.75 31.49 -31.92
C LEU A 4 -13.59 30.96 -31.07
N SER A 5 -12.42 31.63 -31.03
CA SER A 5 -11.26 31.12 -30.27
C SER A 5 -11.55 31.06 -28.75
N ASN A 6 -12.35 32.00 -28.23
CA ASN A 6 -12.70 32.05 -26.81
C ASN A 6 -13.59 30.86 -26.38
N ARG A 7 -14.44 30.33 -27.28
CA ARG A 7 -15.25 29.14 -27.00
C ARG A 7 -14.41 27.87 -26.93
N TYR A 8 -13.39 27.73 -27.78
CA TYR A 8 -12.48 26.59 -27.73
C TYR A 8 -11.60 26.62 -26.47
N ILE A 9 -11.13 27.80 -26.05
CA ILE A 9 -10.37 27.95 -24.80
C ILE A 9 -11.20 27.53 -23.59
N ILE A 10 -12.45 27.98 -23.50
CA ILE A 10 -13.36 27.60 -22.40
C ILE A 10 -13.64 26.09 -22.43
N LEU A 11 -13.86 25.51 -23.60
CA LEU A 11 -14.10 24.07 -23.74
C LEU A 11 -12.88 23.24 -23.32
N SER A 12 -11.67 23.64 -23.76
CA SER A 12 -10.41 23.01 -23.34
C SER A 12 -10.18 23.13 -21.83
N PHE A 13 -10.52 24.26 -21.23
CA PHE A 13 -10.45 24.46 -19.78
C PHE A 13 -11.37 23.48 -19.04
N PHE A 14 -12.66 23.40 -19.42
CA PHE A 14 -13.59 22.44 -18.82
C PHE A 14 -13.18 20.98 -19.03
N LEU A 15 -12.63 20.63 -20.19
CA LEU A 15 -12.10 19.28 -20.44
C LEU A 15 -10.95 18.94 -19.49
N SER A 16 -10.00 19.87 -19.33
CA SER A 16 -8.85 19.67 -18.44
C SER A 16 -9.27 19.50 -16.98
N LEU A 17 -10.26 20.27 -16.52
CA LEU A 17 -10.83 20.12 -15.18
C LEU A 17 -11.52 18.77 -15.00
N GLY A 18 -12.30 18.33 -16.00
CA GLY A 18 -12.97 17.03 -15.99
C GLY A 18 -11.99 15.86 -15.91
N LEU A 19 -10.92 15.89 -16.72
CA LEU A 19 -9.88 14.86 -16.71
C LEU A 19 -9.15 14.79 -15.37
N ASN A 20 -8.72 15.94 -14.83
CA ASN A 20 -8.05 16.01 -13.53
C ASN A 20 -8.92 15.47 -12.38
N SER A 21 -10.23 15.75 -12.42
CA SER A 21 -11.18 15.24 -11.43
C SER A 21 -11.33 13.71 -11.51
N CYS A 22 -11.41 13.18 -12.73
CA CYS A 22 -11.48 11.73 -12.96
C CYS A 22 -10.22 11.00 -12.48
N ASP A 23 -9.04 11.56 -12.78
CA ASP A 23 -7.75 11.02 -12.35
C ASP A 23 -7.63 11.01 -10.82
N ASN A 24 -8.01 12.11 -10.15
CA ASN A 24 -8.02 12.18 -8.69
C ASN A 24 -8.97 11.14 -8.08
N ARG A 25 -10.18 10.97 -8.63
CA ARG A 25 -11.13 9.96 -8.14
C ARG A 25 -10.59 8.54 -8.30
N THR A 26 -9.90 8.28 -9.40
CA THR A 26 -9.30 6.96 -9.68
C THR A 26 -8.14 6.67 -8.73
N GLN A 27 -7.27 7.66 -8.48
CA GLN A 27 -6.19 7.55 -7.50
C GLN A 27 -6.73 7.33 -6.09
N LYS A 28 -7.76 8.06 -5.67
CA LYS A 28 -8.40 7.88 -4.36
C LYS A 28 -8.95 6.47 -4.21
N LYS A 29 -9.69 5.95 -5.20
CA LYS A 29 -10.21 4.58 -5.17
C LYS A 29 -9.10 3.54 -5.05
N PHE A 30 -7.98 3.74 -5.75
CA PHE A 30 -6.82 2.85 -5.67
C PHE A 30 -6.19 2.86 -4.27
N PHE A 31 -5.95 4.05 -3.72
CA PHE A 31 -5.44 4.21 -2.35
C PHE A 31 -6.38 3.57 -1.32
N ASP A 32 -7.68 3.90 -1.37
CA ASP A 32 -8.68 3.37 -0.46
C ASP A 32 -8.76 1.84 -0.52
N LYS A 33 -8.63 1.26 -1.71
CA LYS A 33 -8.62 -0.19 -1.90
C LYS A 33 -7.41 -0.83 -1.23
N ILE A 34 -6.20 -0.28 -1.43
CA ILE A 34 -4.99 -0.81 -0.80
C ILE A 34 -5.11 -0.78 0.72
N VAL A 35 -5.54 0.35 1.28
CA VAL A 35 -5.73 0.48 2.73
C VAL A 35 -6.78 -0.51 3.24
N TYR A 36 -7.91 -0.65 2.54
CA TYR A 36 -8.96 -1.60 2.87
C TYR A 36 -8.45 -3.05 2.89
N ASP A 37 -7.74 -3.46 1.83
CA ASP A 37 -7.22 -4.82 1.69
C ASP A 37 -6.20 -5.11 2.80
N THR A 38 -5.30 -4.18 3.09
CA THR A 38 -4.33 -4.31 4.19
C THR A 38 -5.02 -4.36 5.55
N TYR A 39 -6.02 -3.52 5.81
CA TYR A 39 -6.77 -3.52 7.06
C TYR A 39 -7.45 -4.87 7.32
N HIS A 40 -8.07 -5.46 6.29
CA HIS A 40 -8.79 -6.73 6.39
C HIS A 40 -7.91 -7.98 6.23
N SER A 41 -6.64 -7.82 5.85
CA SER A 41 -5.70 -8.93 5.74
C SER A 41 -5.38 -9.55 7.10
N ASN A 42 -5.17 -10.86 7.10
CA ASN A 42 -4.77 -11.65 8.26
C ASN A 42 -3.71 -12.68 7.82
N TYR A 43 -2.61 -12.75 8.56
CA TYR A 43 -1.56 -13.74 8.33
C TYR A 43 -0.66 -13.87 9.56
N GLU A 44 -0.19 -15.07 9.80
CA GLU A 44 0.77 -15.39 10.86
C GLU A 44 1.71 -16.48 10.36
N GLY A 45 3.01 -16.24 10.47
CA GLY A 45 3.99 -17.23 10.05
C GLY A 45 5.42 -16.77 10.24
N ILE A 46 6.36 -17.60 9.78
CA ILE A 46 7.79 -17.36 9.89
C ILE A 46 8.33 -16.98 8.51
N ILE A 47 9.15 -15.93 8.43
CA ILE A 47 9.84 -15.59 7.20
C ILE A 47 10.88 -16.66 6.90
N THR A 48 10.69 -17.40 5.81
CA THR A 48 11.63 -18.43 5.36
C THR A 48 12.56 -17.95 4.25
N ASN A 49 12.14 -16.92 3.49
CA ASN A 49 12.97 -16.33 2.44
C ASN A 49 12.58 -14.88 2.17
N LYS A 50 13.51 -14.11 1.60
CA LYS A 50 13.32 -12.70 1.21
C LYS A 50 14.20 -12.40 -0.01
N TYR A 51 13.64 -11.85 -1.08
CA TYR A 51 14.37 -11.53 -2.31
C TYR A 51 13.72 -10.41 -3.13
N ILE A 52 14.47 -9.87 -4.09
CA ILE A 52 13.97 -8.93 -5.10
C ILE A 52 13.69 -9.72 -6.38
N ASP A 53 12.42 -9.76 -6.81
CA ASP A 53 12.03 -10.37 -8.07
C ASP A 53 12.34 -9.44 -9.25
N LYS A 54 13.52 -9.64 -9.85
CA LYS A 54 14.00 -8.82 -10.97
C LYS A 54 13.13 -8.94 -12.23
N TYR A 55 12.37 -10.03 -12.39
CA TYR A 55 11.53 -10.25 -13.57
C TYR A 55 10.16 -9.57 -13.42
N ASN A 56 9.70 -9.40 -12.18
CA ASN A 56 8.43 -8.75 -11.88
C ASN A 56 8.66 -7.33 -11.32
N HIS A 57 9.17 -6.43 -12.16
CA HIS A 57 9.38 -5.02 -11.83
C HIS A 57 10.22 -4.77 -10.56
N ALA A 58 11.20 -5.64 -10.27
CA ALA A 58 12.04 -5.56 -9.07
C ALA A 58 11.23 -5.56 -7.76
N ARG A 59 10.14 -6.33 -7.71
CA ARG A 59 9.25 -6.39 -6.55
C ARG A 59 9.95 -7.00 -5.32
N PRO A 60 9.86 -6.37 -4.13
CA PRO A 60 10.37 -6.95 -2.90
C PRO A 60 9.43 -8.05 -2.39
N VAL A 61 9.90 -9.29 -2.36
CA VAL A 61 9.10 -10.47 -1.98
C VAL A 61 9.61 -11.07 -0.67
N VAL A 62 8.68 -11.37 0.22
CA VAL A 62 8.87 -12.11 1.47
C VAL A 62 8.08 -13.42 1.38
N VAL A 63 8.72 -14.53 1.71
CA VAL A 63 8.09 -15.85 1.76
C VAL A 63 7.81 -16.20 3.22
N LEU A 64 6.53 -16.32 3.54
CA LEU A 64 6.02 -16.66 4.86
C LEU A 64 5.64 -18.15 4.88
N GLU A 65 6.10 -18.89 5.90
CA GLU A 65 5.59 -20.22 6.21
C GLU A 65 4.51 -20.10 7.28
N GLU A 66 3.26 -20.33 6.89
CA GLU A 66 2.12 -20.39 7.80
C GLU A 66 1.92 -21.84 8.28
N GLN A 67 1.70 -22.05 9.57
CA GLN A 67 1.62 -23.41 10.14
C GLN A 67 0.54 -24.29 9.52
N ILE A 68 -0.58 -23.69 9.08
CA ILE A 68 -1.75 -24.41 8.57
C ILE A 68 -1.80 -24.42 7.04
N PHE A 69 -1.41 -23.32 6.41
CA PHE A 69 -1.60 -23.10 4.97
C PHE A 69 -0.32 -23.23 4.14
N GLY A 70 0.82 -23.51 4.78
CA GLY A 70 2.12 -23.70 4.14
C GLY A 70 2.74 -22.38 3.68
N LYS A 71 3.48 -22.42 2.58
CA LYS A 71 4.22 -21.26 2.06
C LYS A 71 3.32 -20.29 1.31
N LYS A 72 3.43 -19.01 1.67
CA LYS A 72 2.76 -17.89 1.01
C LYS A 72 3.78 -16.83 0.64
N GLN A 73 3.70 -16.34 -0.60
CA GLN A 73 4.47 -15.18 -1.03
C GLN A 73 3.66 -13.91 -0.78
N MET A 74 4.34 -12.89 -0.28
CA MET A 74 3.77 -11.58 -0.03
C MET A 74 4.81 -10.51 -0.27
N ASP A 75 4.35 -9.31 -0.52
CA ASP A 75 5.18 -8.14 -0.76
C ASP A 75 4.60 -6.94 -0.03
N PHE A 76 5.49 -6.01 0.28
CA PHE A 76 5.18 -4.80 1.02
C PHE A 76 5.45 -3.58 0.14
N MET A 77 5.15 -3.68 -1.17
CA MET A 77 5.53 -2.65 -2.16
C MET A 77 4.95 -1.25 -1.87
N PHE A 78 3.83 -1.21 -1.15
CA PHE A 78 3.13 0.02 -0.81
C PHE A 78 3.67 0.69 0.45
N GLU A 79 4.55 0.01 1.19
CA GLU A 79 5.24 0.51 2.38
C GLU A 79 6.64 0.98 2.04
N SER A 80 7.30 1.65 2.99
CA SER A 80 8.67 2.11 2.81
C SER A 80 9.63 0.95 2.53
N SER A 81 10.68 1.22 1.76
CA SER A 81 11.77 0.26 1.52
C SER A 81 12.38 -0.27 2.83
N ASP A 82 12.42 0.59 3.85
CA ASP A 82 12.97 0.28 5.16
C ASP A 82 12.23 -0.86 5.85
N LEU A 83 10.91 -1.00 5.62
CA LEU A 83 10.14 -2.12 6.19
C LEU A 83 10.63 -3.45 5.62
N PHE A 84 10.84 -3.51 4.31
CA PHE A 84 11.39 -4.70 3.68
C PHE A 84 12.78 -4.99 4.27
N ASP A 85 13.65 -4.00 4.35
CA ASP A 85 15.02 -4.12 4.91
C ASP A 85 15.06 -4.53 6.38
N PHE A 86 14.07 -4.12 7.16
CA PHE A 86 13.94 -4.51 8.56
C PHE A 86 13.67 -6.00 8.76
N PHE A 87 12.90 -6.62 7.86
CA PHE A 87 12.58 -8.04 7.92
C PHE A 87 13.82 -8.92 7.74
N LYS A 88 13.90 -9.98 8.55
CA LYS A 88 14.94 -11.01 8.48
C LYS A 88 14.33 -12.40 8.40
N VAL A 89 15.01 -13.29 7.69
CA VAL A 89 14.68 -14.72 7.71
C VAL A 89 14.75 -15.23 9.16
N GLY A 90 13.73 -15.96 9.57
CA GLY A 90 13.53 -16.44 10.95
C GLY A 90 12.65 -15.53 11.82
N ASP A 91 12.26 -14.35 11.35
CA ASP A 91 11.28 -13.52 12.08
C ASP A 91 9.89 -14.16 12.02
N THR A 92 9.15 -14.09 13.13
CA THR A 92 7.72 -14.36 13.12
C THR A 92 6.98 -13.06 12.83
N ILE A 93 6.14 -13.06 11.80
CA ILE A 93 5.27 -11.94 11.46
C ILE A 93 3.84 -12.30 11.82
N ILE A 94 3.15 -11.38 12.50
CA ILE A 94 1.74 -11.50 12.85
C ILE A 94 1.00 -10.25 12.42
N LYS A 95 0.01 -10.40 11.55
CA LYS A 95 -0.92 -9.36 11.14
C LYS A 95 -2.34 -9.83 11.41
N LYS A 96 -3.06 -9.09 12.24
CA LYS A 96 -4.47 -9.38 12.57
C LYS A 96 -5.41 -8.65 11.61
N ASN A 97 -6.55 -9.29 11.33
CA ASN A 97 -7.68 -8.65 10.67
C ASN A 97 -8.13 -7.39 11.45
N LYS A 98 -8.63 -6.39 10.73
CA LYS A 98 -9.10 -5.10 11.27
C LYS A 98 -8.01 -4.34 12.02
N SER A 99 -6.81 -4.33 11.47
CA SER A 99 -5.68 -3.57 12.01
C SER A 99 -4.78 -3.08 10.88
N LEU A 100 -4.13 -1.94 11.07
CA LEU A 100 -3.04 -1.47 10.21
C LEU A 100 -1.67 -1.63 10.87
N THR A 101 -1.55 -2.57 11.79
CA THR A 101 -0.28 -2.89 12.44
C THR A 101 0.16 -4.32 12.16
N ILE A 102 1.47 -4.48 12.04
CA ILE A 102 2.16 -5.76 11.92
C ILE A 102 3.07 -5.92 13.13
N ASN A 103 2.96 -7.06 13.81
CA ASN A 103 3.87 -7.44 14.88
C ASN A 103 4.97 -8.33 14.30
N ILE A 104 6.21 -8.01 14.64
CA ILE A 104 7.40 -8.74 14.26
C ILE A 104 8.10 -9.21 15.53
N LYS A 105 8.20 -10.53 15.69
CA LYS A 105 8.91 -11.16 16.81
C LYS A 105 10.21 -11.76 16.35
N ARG A 106 11.29 -11.39 17.05
CA ARG A 106 12.66 -11.87 16.81
C ARG A 106 13.37 -12.09 18.13
N LYS A 107 13.43 -13.35 18.59
CA LYS A 107 14.08 -13.78 19.85
C LYS A 107 13.70 -12.92 21.07
N ASN A 108 14.34 -11.76 21.24
CA ASN A 108 14.18 -10.85 22.37
C ASN A 108 13.56 -9.49 21.97
N ILE A 109 13.15 -9.33 20.71
CA ILE A 109 12.57 -8.11 20.17
C ILE A 109 11.14 -8.43 19.74
N ASP A 110 10.17 -7.68 20.27
CA ASP A 110 8.79 -7.62 19.81
C ASP A 110 8.58 -6.19 19.30
N THR A 111 8.33 -6.04 18.00
CA THR A 111 8.18 -4.74 17.34
C THR A 111 6.83 -4.66 16.66
N ILE A 112 6.08 -3.60 16.96
CA ILE A 112 4.82 -3.29 16.29
C ILE A 112 5.09 -2.15 15.31
N ILE A 113 4.83 -2.38 14.03
CA ILE A 113 4.95 -1.38 12.97
C ILE A 113 3.56 -1.04 12.46
N LYS A 114 3.23 0.25 12.35
CA LYS A 114 2.01 0.74 11.70
C LYS A 114 2.30 0.96 10.22
N PHE A 115 1.46 0.40 9.35
CA PHE A 115 1.50 0.64 7.91
C PHE A 115 1.23 2.12 7.60
N ASN A 116 2.06 2.70 6.75
CA ASN A 116 2.02 4.13 6.42
C ASN A 116 1.73 4.41 4.95
N PHE A 117 1.71 3.37 4.10
CA PHE A 117 1.37 3.47 2.67
C PHE A 117 2.19 4.52 1.90
N SER A 118 3.42 4.79 2.36
CA SER A 118 4.29 5.85 1.85
C SER A 118 4.59 5.74 0.35
N ASN A 119 4.53 4.52 -0.20
CA ASN A 119 4.81 4.26 -1.62
C ASN A 119 3.54 4.21 -2.49
N VAL A 120 2.36 4.59 -1.97
CA VAL A 120 1.13 4.67 -2.76
C VAL A 120 0.92 6.08 -3.32
N LYS A 121 0.72 6.19 -4.64
CA LYS A 121 0.38 7.46 -5.29
C LYS A 121 -0.93 8.01 -4.72
N GLY A 122 -0.89 9.24 -4.23
CA GLY A 122 -2.04 9.92 -3.61
C GLY A 122 -2.08 9.82 -2.08
N ASN A 123 -1.12 9.14 -1.45
CA ASN A 123 -1.00 9.06 0.02
C ASN A 123 -1.14 10.43 0.69
N GLU A 124 -0.29 11.40 0.30
CA GLU A 124 -0.30 12.76 0.86
C GLU A 124 -1.64 13.49 0.76
N LYS A 125 -2.48 13.13 -0.22
CA LYS A 125 -3.78 13.76 -0.45
C LYS A 125 -4.91 13.05 0.31
N PHE A 126 -4.88 11.73 0.37
CA PHE A 126 -6.04 10.92 0.77
C PHE A 126 -5.87 10.23 2.13
N TYR A 127 -4.67 10.22 2.70
CA TYR A 127 -4.41 9.54 3.98
C TYR A 127 -5.35 10.01 5.09
N SER A 128 -5.52 11.33 5.26
CA SER A 128 -6.40 11.91 6.29
C SER A 128 -7.89 11.76 5.99
N GLU A 129 -8.26 11.40 4.76
CA GLU A 129 -9.67 11.17 4.37
C GLU A 129 -10.09 9.70 4.55
N ASN A 130 -9.14 8.80 4.79
CA ASN A 130 -9.41 7.37 4.82
C ASN A 130 -9.81 6.90 6.23
N GLN A 131 -11.04 6.38 6.33
CA GLN A 131 -11.64 5.94 7.58
C GLN A 131 -10.85 4.89 8.37
N TYR A 132 -10.05 4.05 7.72
CA TYR A 132 -9.28 2.99 8.40
C TYR A 132 -7.97 3.50 8.99
N LEU A 133 -7.49 4.65 8.52
CA LEU A 133 -6.25 5.29 8.98
C LEU A 133 -6.51 6.26 10.14
N THR A 134 -7.72 6.80 10.22
CA THR A 134 -8.15 7.77 11.24
C THR A 134 -8.90 7.15 12.42
N GLN A 135 -9.09 5.83 12.42
CA GLN A 135 -9.60 5.10 13.58
C GLN A 135 -8.41 4.74 14.48
N ASP A 136 -8.33 5.39 15.65
CA ASP A 136 -7.40 5.02 16.73
C ASP A 136 -7.92 3.80 17.51
#